data_AF-A0AAI8PPJ6-F1
#
_entry.id   AF-A0AAI8PPJ6-F1
#
_cell.length_a   1.000
_cell.length_b   1.000
_cell.length_c   1.000
_cell.angle_alpha   90.00
_cell.angle_beta   90.00
_cell.angle_gamma   90.00
#
_symmetry.space_group_name_H-M   'P 1'
#
loop_
_entity.id
_entity.type
_entity.pdbx_description
1 polymer ?
#
loop_
_entity_poly.entity_id
_entity_poly.type
_entity_poly.pdbx_seq_one_letter_code
_entity_poly.pdbx_strand_id
1 'polypeptide(L)'
;MTDDELVLAVRAHVAGRGLPGPASAQDVAAFEEVVGHPMPELLKRIYLEVANGGFGPWQAVSLTETDDWFSDCADITMAYRGFTAPDDAVPPGIVPLMDRGCAMWTLIDFHSPDGQMWDWDPNQCCIRHAAAPIGQSLAQWLTEWLQGAAHEGPYPLRAPADSECANP
;
A
#
# COMPACT_ATOMS: atom_id res chain seq x y z
N MET A 1 8.26 18.55 -2.09
CA MET A 1 6.96 18.68 -2.77
C MET A 1 5.91 18.69 -1.70
N THR A 2 4.87 19.50 -1.86
CA THR A 2 3.66 19.47 -1.03
C THR A 2 2.74 18.34 -1.47
N ASP A 3 1.78 17.97 -0.64
CA ASP A 3 0.77 16.96 -0.99
C ASP A 3 -0.04 17.37 -2.23
N ASP A 4 -0.35 18.66 -2.40
CA ASP A 4 -1.04 19.18 -3.59
C ASP A 4 -0.23 18.95 -4.86
N GLU A 5 1.07 19.24 -4.81
CA GLU A 5 1.99 19.00 -5.93
C GLU A 5 2.11 17.51 -6.24
N LEU A 6 2.13 16.64 -5.22
CA LEU A 6 2.18 15.20 -5.40
C LEU A 6 0.90 14.65 -6.01
N VAL A 7 -0.27 15.03 -5.53
CA VAL A 7 -1.56 14.60 -6.10
C VAL A 7 -1.66 15.01 -7.57
N LEU A 8 -1.27 16.25 -7.90
CA LEU A 8 -1.24 16.72 -9.28
C LEU A 8 -0.24 15.94 -10.14
N ALA A 9 0.96 15.68 -9.62
CA ALA A 9 1.99 14.93 -10.33
C ALA A 9 1.56 13.47 -10.58
N VAL A 10 0.97 12.80 -9.58
CA VAL A 10 0.42 11.45 -9.73
C VAL A 10 -0.68 11.45 -10.77
N ARG A 11 -1.63 12.39 -10.72
CA ARG A 11 -2.70 12.53 -11.73
C ARG A 11 -2.13 12.65 -13.14
N ALA A 12 -1.14 13.53 -13.33
CA ALA A 12 -0.50 13.71 -14.63
C ALA A 12 0.24 12.45 -15.09
N HIS A 13 0.90 11.74 -14.18
CA HIS A 13 1.69 10.55 -14.47
C HIS A 13 0.86 9.33 -14.86
N VAL A 14 -0.38 9.23 -14.33
CA VAL A 14 -1.32 8.14 -14.67
C VAL A 14 -2.32 8.52 -15.77
N ALA A 15 -2.28 9.76 -16.26
CA ALA A 15 -3.19 10.21 -17.31
C ALA A 15 -3.07 9.34 -18.56
N GLY A 16 -4.21 8.91 -19.11
CA GLY A 16 -4.26 8.07 -20.30
C GLY A 16 -4.01 6.58 -20.08
N ARG A 17 -3.76 6.13 -18.84
CA ARG A 17 -3.63 4.70 -18.50
C ARG A 17 -4.97 3.95 -18.42
N GLY A 18 -6.10 4.65 -18.55
CA GLY A 18 -7.43 4.05 -18.48
C GLY A 18 -7.82 3.55 -17.08
N LEU A 19 -7.25 4.14 -16.02
CA LEU A 19 -7.55 3.76 -14.64
C LEU A 19 -9.03 4.01 -14.29
N PRO A 20 -9.60 3.27 -13.30
CA PRO A 20 -10.92 3.54 -12.79
C PRO A 20 -11.02 4.96 -12.25
N GLY A 21 -12.23 5.52 -12.32
CA GLY A 21 -12.51 6.83 -11.75
C GLY A 21 -12.19 6.89 -10.25
N PRO A 22 -12.06 8.10 -9.68
CA PRO A 22 -11.82 8.24 -8.24
C PRO A 22 -12.90 7.56 -7.40
N ALA A 23 -12.49 7.06 -6.22
CA ALA A 23 -13.39 6.45 -5.25
C ALA A 23 -14.31 7.50 -4.61
N SER A 24 -15.45 7.07 -4.05
CA SER A 24 -16.31 7.98 -3.30
C SER A 24 -15.81 8.17 -1.86
N ALA A 25 -16.18 9.28 -1.24
CA ALA A 25 -15.92 9.51 0.19
C ALA A 25 -16.59 8.46 1.09
N GLN A 26 -17.70 7.88 0.64
CA GLN A 26 -18.38 6.82 1.36
C GLN A 26 -17.58 5.51 1.34
N ASP A 27 -16.96 5.17 0.21
CA ASP A 27 -16.14 3.95 0.08
C ASP A 27 -14.87 4.06 0.94
N VAL A 28 -14.23 5.24 0.94
CA VAL A 28 -13.10 5.52 1.84
C VAL A 28 -13.51 5.35 3.31
N ALA A 29 -14.61 5.99 3.73
CA ALA A 29 -15.07 5.91 5.12
C ALA A 29 -15.43 4.47 5.53
N ALA A 30 -16.09 3.72 4.64
CA ALA A 30 -16.40 2.32 4.88
C ALA A 30 -15.13 1.47 5.06
N PHE A 31 -14.07 1.75 4.28
CA PHE A 31 -12.80 1.04 4.43
C PHE A 31 -12.04 1.47 5.70
N GLU A 32 -12.04 2.75 6.07
CA GLU A 32 -11.48 3.22 7.34
C GLU A 32 -12.15 2.54 8.54
N GLU A 33 -13.48 2.33 8.50
CA GLU A 33 -14.21 1.56 9.52
C GLU A 33 -13.76 0.10 9.60
N VAL A 34 -13.48 -0.54 8.46
CA VAL A 34 -12.96 -1.92 8.41
C VAL A 34 -11.56 -2.01 9.01
N VAL A 35 -10.69 -1.04 8.72
CA VAL A 35 -9.31 -1.00 9.24
C VAL A 35 -9.30 -0.62 10.73
N GLY A 36 -10.24 0.20 11.18
CA GLY A 36 -10.31 0.75 12.53
C GLY A 36 -9.44 1.99 12.75
N HIS A 37 -8.82 2.51 11.69
CA HIS A 37 -7.94 3.67 11.70
C HIS A 37 -8.22 4.57 10.48
N PRO A 38 -8.03 5.89 10.60
CA PRO A 38 -8.16 6.79 9.46
C PRO A 38 -7.08 6.50 8.41
N MET A 39 -7.45 6.59 7.14
CA MET A 39 -6.53 6.49 6.02
C MET A 39 -5.59 7.71 6.01
N PRO A 40 -4.28 7.53 5.79
CA PRO A 40 -3.34 8.64 5.65
C PRO A 40 -3.84 9.66 4.62
N GLU A 41 -3.78 10.95 4.97
CA GLU A 41 -4.46 12.00 4.21
C GLU A 41 -4.00 12.08 2.75
N LEU A 42 -2.71 11.89 2.48
CA LEU A 42 -2.19 11.83 1.12
C LEU A 42 -2.76 10.65 0.32
N LEU A 43 -2.86 9.46 0.94
CA LEU A 43 -3.43 8.28 0.28
C LEU A 43 -4.92 8.50 -0.04
N LYS A 44 -5.65 9.04 0.94
CA LYS A 44 -7.07 9.38 0.82
C LYS A 44 -7.32 10.32 -0.34
N ARG A 45 -6.50 11.37 -0.46
CA ARG A 45 -6.58 12.31 -1.59
C ARG A 45 -6.32 11.64 -2.93
N ILE A 46 -5.37 10.71 -3.02
CA ILE A 46 -5.12 9.99 -4.27
C ILE A 46 -6.33 9.15 -4.67
N TYR A 47 -6.95 8.42 -3.74
CA TYR A 47 -8.16 7.65 -4.02
C TYR A 47 -9.35 8.54 -4.40
N LEU A 48 -9.57 9.66 -3.71
CA LEU A 48 -10.72 10.56 -3.93
C LEU A 48 -10.57 11.48 -5.14
N GLU A 49 -9.33 11.87 -5.47
CA GLU A 49 -9.09 12.87 -6.49
C GLU A 49 -8.55 12.26 -7.78
N VAL A 50 -7.77 11.17 -7.71
CA VAL A 50 -7.02 10.64 -8.87
C VAL A 50 -7.67 9.39 -9.46
N ALA A 51 -7.71 8.28 -8.71
CA ALA A 51 -8.18 7.00 -9.22
C ALA A 51 -8.48 6.00 -8.08
N ASN A 52 -9.48 5.14 -8.28
CA ASN A 52 -9.78 4.03 -7.38
C ASN A 52 -8.85 2.83 -7.62
N GLY A 53 -7.54 3.01 -7.38
CA GLY A 53 -6.51 2.01 -7.63
C GLY A 53 -5.71 2.27 -8.92
N GLY A 54 -4.75 1.37 -9.21
CA GLY A 54 -3.93 1.38 -10.42
C GLY A 54 -2.74 2.35 -10.44
N PHE A 55 -2.59 3.22 -9.43
CA PHE A 55 -1.42 4.10 -9.27
C PHE A 55 -0.23 3.38 -8.59
N GLY A 56 0.97 3.93 -8.71
CA GLY A 56 2.20 3.31 -8.19
C GLY A 56 2.88 2.34 -9.19
N PRO A 57 4.14 1.94 -8.94
CA PRO A 57 4.89 0.94 -9.71
C PRO A 57 4.16 -0.40 -9.82
N TRP A 58 3.46 -0.80 -8.76
CA TRP A 58 2.84 -2.13 -8.63
C TRP A 58 1.31 -2.07 -8.65
N GLN A 59 0.73 -0.94 -9.06
CA GLN A 59 -0.71 -0.73 -9.20
C GLN A 59 -1.50 -0.95 -7.89
N ALA A 60 -1.83 0.14 -7.21
CA ALA A 60 -2.60 0.11 -5.96
C ALA A 60 -3.91 -0.65 -6.14
N VAL A 61 -4.27 -1.48 -5.16
CA VAL A 61 -5.55 -2.18 -5.15
C VAL A 61 -6.69 -1.16 -5.04
N SER A 62 -7.79 -1.43 -5.72
CA SER A 62 -8.99 -0.61 -5.66
C SER A 62 -9.67 -0.73 -4.28
N LEU A 63 -10.32 0.34 -3.82
CA LEU A 63 -11.10 0.31 -2.58
C LEU A 63 -12.37 -0.53 -2.70
N THR A 64 -12.90 -0.61 -3.92
CA THR A 64 -14.12 -1.34 -4.27
C THR A 64 -13.85 -2.23 -5.48
N GLU A 65 -14.74 -3.19 -5.72
CA GLU A 65 -14.72 -3.95 -6.97
C GLU A 65 -14.79 -3.00 -8.17
N THR A 66 -13.85 -3.18 -9.10
CA THR A 66 -13.76 -2.46 -10.37
C THR A 66 -13.66 -3.45 -11.52
N ASP A 67 -13.92 -3.01 -12.75
CA ASP A 67 -13.73 -3.83 -13.95
C ASP A 67 -12.24 -4.19 -14.18
N ASP A 68 -11.32 -3.43 -13.56
CA ASP A 68 -9.88 -3.68 -13.54
C ASP A 68 -9.46 -4.37 -12.25
N TRP A 69 -8.65 -5.42 -12.35
CA TRP A 69 -8.08 -6.14 -11.20
C TRP A 69 -6.59 -5.82 -11.10
N PHE A 70 -6.19 -5.11 -10.03
CA PHE A 70 -4.79 -4.72 -9.77
C PHE A 70 -4.05 -5.72 -8.88
N SER A 71 -4.73 -6.77 -8.43
CA SER A 71 -4.18 -7.87 -7.64
C SER A 71 -5.05 -9.12 -7.82
N ASP A 72 -4.65 -10.24 -7.21
CA ASP A 72 -5.50 -11.43 -7.10
C ASP A 72 -6.70 -11.23 -6.14
N CYS A 73 -6.77 -10.10 -5.44
CA CYS A 73 -7.91 -9.69 -4.62
C CYS A 73 -8.83 -8.74 -5.40
N ALA A 74 -10.15 -8.92 -5.25
CA ALA A 74 -11.16 -8.09 -5.90
C ALA A 74 -11.16 -6.64 -5.41
N ASP A 75 -10.79 -6.42 -4.14
CA ASP A 75 -10.65 -5.11 -3.53
C ASP A 75 -9.66 -5.17 -2.35
N ILE A 76 -9.31 -3.99 -1.83
CA ILE A 76 -8.40 -3.84 -0.69
C ILE A 76 -8.95 -4.46 0.60
N THR A 77 -10.29 -4.59 0.73
CA THR A 77 -10.93 -5.18 1.92
C THR A 77 -10.68 -6.69 1.95
N MET A 78 -10.78 -7.36 0.81
CA MET A 78 -10.43 -8.77 0.66
C MET A 78 -8.96 -9.00 0.98
N ALA A 79 -8.07 -8.15 0.47
CA ALA A 79 -6.64 -8.22 0.78
C ALA A 79 -6.40 -8.04 2.29
N TYR A 80 -6.94 -6.98 2.90
CA TYR A 80 -6.76 -6.70 4.33
C TYR A 80 -7.24 -7.83 5.23
N ARG A 81 -8.38 -8.46 4.91
CA ARG A 81 -8.89 -9.64 5.65
C ARG A 81 -7.98 -10.86 5.53
N GLY A 82 -7.28 -11.03 4.39
CA GLY A 82 -6.30 -12.09 4.20
C GLY A 82 -5.08 -11.92 5.11
N PHE A 83 -4.62 -10.68 5.32
CA PHE A 83 -3.46 -10.35 6.15
C PHE A 83 -3.74 -10.32 7.66
N THR A 84 -4.99 -10.07 8.05
CA THR A 84 -5.42 -10.01 9.46
C THR A 84 -5.90 -11.37 10.00
N ALA A 85 -5.67 -12.45 9.25
CA ALA A 85 -5.93 -13.84 9.67
C ALA A 85 -5.03 -14.22 10.89
N PRO A 86 -5.41 -15.24 11.69
CA PRO A 86 -5.03 -15.37 13.12
C PRO A 86 -3.56 -15.67 13.44
N ASP A 87 -2.64 -15.61 12.47
CA ASP A 87 -1.21 -15.86 12.67
C ASP A 87 -0.42 -14.61 13.11
N ASP A 88 -1.11 -13.47 13.35
CA ASP A 88 -0.56 -12.17 13.81
C ASP A 88 0.63 -11.66 12.96
N ALA A 89 0.73 -12.10 11.71
CA ALA A 89 1.89 -11.82 10.88
C ALA A 89 1.99 -10.34 10.48
N VAL A 90 0.86 -9.61 10.52
CA VAL A 90 0.79 -8.17 10.29
C VAL A 90 0.04 -7.52 11.45
N PRO A 91 0.58 -6.47 12.09
CA PRO A 91 -0.14 -5.71 13.09
C PRO A 91 -1.45 -5.11 12.53
N PRO A 92 -2.55 -5.06 13.31
CA PRO A 92 -3.78 -4.37 12.90
C PRO A 92 -3.47 -2.95 12.44
N GLY A 93 -4.18 -2.40 11.45
CA GLY A 93 -3.92 -1.04 10.95
C GLY A 93 -2.81 -0.93 9.91
N ILE A 94 -2.04 -2.00 9.65
CA ILE A 94 -1.15 -2.09 8.49
C ILE A 94 -1.93 -2.71 7.33
N VAL A 95 -2.05 -1.97 6.24
CA VAL A 95 -2.95 -2.27 5.12
C VAL A 95 -2.15 -2.70 3.88
N PRO A 96 -2.50 -3.82 3.23
CA PRO A 96 -1.93 -4.18 1.93
C PRO A 96 -2.38 -3.21 0.85
N LEU A 97 -1.43 -2.52 0.22
CA LEU A 97 -1.72 -1.48 -0.77
C LEU A 97 -1.49 -1.95 -2.20
N MET A 98 -0.43 -2.72 -2.45
CA MET A 98 -0.06 -3.20 -3.79
C MET A 98 0.47 -4.62 -3.75
N ASP A 99 0.00 -5.43 -4.69
CA ASP A 99 0.52 -6.77 -4.94
C ASP A 99 1.75 -6.68 -5.84
N ARG A 100 2.87 -7.23 -5.38
CA ARG A 100 4.12 -7.27 -6.17
C ARG A 100 4.33 -8.63 -6.84
N GLY A 101 3.34 -9.52 -6.78
CA GLY A 101 3.45 -10.92 -7.19
C GLY A 101 4.29 -11.75 -6.21
N CYS A 102 4.37 -13.07 -6.46
CA CYS A 102 5.12 -14.02 -5.64
C CYS A 102 4.78 -13.94 -4.13
N ALA A 103 3.54 -13.61 -3.80
CA ALA A 103 3.04 -13.37 -2.44
C ALA A 103 3.74 -12.22 -1.69
N MET A 104 4.45 -11.34 -2.39
CA MET A 104 5.06 -10.13 -1.84
C MET A 104 4.10 -8.94 -1.99
N TRP A 105 4.04 -8.10 -0.96
CA TRP A 105 3.14 -6.95 -0.95
C TRP A 105 3.87 -5.68 -0.49
N THR A 106 3.42 -4.53 -1.00
CA THR A 106 3.72 -3.25 -0.37
C THR A 106 2.55 -2.92 0.56
N LEU A 107 2.84 -2.67 1.83
CA LEU A 107 1.86 -2.31 2.83
C LEU A 107 2.02 -0.84 3.24
N ILE A 108 1.03 -0.29 3.93
CA ILE A 108 1.04 1.07 4.46
C ILE A 108 0.45 1.09 5.88
N ASP A 109 1.03 1.90 6.75
CA ASP A 109 0.60 2.06 8.13
C ASP A 109 -0.44 3.18 8.29
N PHE A 110 -1.65 2.84 8.74
CA PHE A 110 -2.72 3.81 9.00
C PHE A 110 -2.60 4.47 10.39
N HIS A 111 -1.72 3.99 11.29
CA HIS A 111 -1.46 4.69 12.54
C HIS A 111 -0.57 5.93 12.34
N SER A 112 0.24 5.91 11.27
CA SER A 112 1.14 7.01 10.95
C SER A 112 0.42 8.03 10.05
N PRO A 113 0.33 9.32 10.44
CA PRO A 113 -0.40 10.32 9.66
C PRO A 113 0.20 10.56 8.26
N ASP A 114 1.50 10.29 8.08
CA ASP A 114 2.22 10.39 6.82
C ASP A 114 2.24 9.07 6.01
N GLY A 115 1.60 8.02 6.53
CA GLY A 115 1.52 6.71 5.88
C GLY A 115 2.91 6.07 5.70
N GLN A 116 3.52 5.62 6.80
CA GLN A 116 4.76 4.84 6.74
C GLN A 116 4.56 3.64 5.82
N MET A 117 5.44 3.50 4.82
CA MET A 117 5.43 2.37 3.90
C MET A 117 6.08 1.15 4.57
N TRP A 118 5.57 -0.03 4.24
CA TRP A 118 6.01 -1.30 4.78
C TRP A 118 6.23 -2.30 3.65
N ASP A 119 7.17 -3.20 3.89
CA ASP A 119 7.46 -4.34 3.04
C ASP A 119 6.78 -5.58 3.62
N TRP A 120 6.16 -6.37 2.75
CA TRP A 120 5.84 -7.76 3.04
C TRP A 120 6.56 -8.66 2.04
N ASP A 121 7.49 -9.46 2.55
CA ASP A 121 8.20 -10.47 1.76
C ASP A 121 8.33 -11.78 2.57
N PRO A 122 7.58 -12.83 2.20
CA PRO A 122 7.62 -14.12 2.89
C PRO A 122 8.89 -14.92 2.58
N ASN A 123 9.69 -14.51 1.58
CA ASN A 123 10.92 -15.21 1.19
C ASN A 123 12.13 -14.81 2.02
N GLN A 124 11.95 -13.91 3.00
CA GLN A 124 13.01 -13.47 3.91
C GLN A 124 13.25 -14.50 5.02
N CYS A 125 13.21 -14.08 6.29
CA CYS A 125 13.49 -14.97 7.42
C CYS A 125 12.37 -16.00 7.64
N CYS A 126 11.14 -15.54 7.91
CA CYS A 126 9.97 -16.38 8.14
C CYS A 126 8.69 -15.53 8.04
N ILE A 127 7.52 -16.17 8.00
CA ILE A 127 6.24 -15.47 7.83
C ILE A 127 5.94 -14.44 8.94
N ARG A 128 6.37 -14.70 10.18
CA ARG A 128 6.20 -13.78 11.31
C ARG A 128 7.00 -12.49 11.17
N HIS A 129 8.11 -12.56 10.44
CA HIS A 129 8.97 -11.42 10.16
C HIS A 129 8.82 -10.95 8.72
N ALA A 130 7.78 -11.38 8.00
CA ALA A 130 7.58 -11.02 6.60
C ALA A 130 7.25 -9.54 6.45
N ALA A 131 6.53 -8.96 7.42
CA ALA A 131 6.23 -7.52 7.50
C ALA A 131 7.38 -6.74 8.17
N ALA A 132 7.80 -5.62 7.58
CA ALA A 132 8.64 -4.64 8.28
C ALA A 132 8.51 -3.23 7.69
N PRO A 133 8.65 -2.16 8.51
CA PRO A 133 8.72 -0.80 8.00
C PRO A 133 9.99 -0.59 7.16
N ILE A 134 9.89 0.24 6.12
CA ILE A 134 11.03 0.58 5.24
C ILE A 134 11.61 1.98 5.50
N GLY A 135 11.12 2.69 6.52
CA GLY A 135 11.60 4.03 6.90
C GLY A 135 11.28 5.13 5.88
N GLN A 136 10.37 4.88 4.94
CA GLN A 136 9.87 5.85 3.97
C GLN A 136 8.39 6.18 4.20
N SER A 137 8.02 7.46 4.13
CA SER A 137 6.60 7.86 4.06
C SER A 137 6.02 7.66 2.67
N LEU A 138 4.70 7.66 2.54
CA LEU A 138 4.03 7.57 1.24
C LEU A 138 4.46 8.69 0.28
N ALA A 139 4.67 9.90 0.80
CA ALA A 139 5.12 11.05 0.01
C ALA A 139 6.52 10.83 -0.61
N GLN A 140 7.44 10.28 0.17
CA GLN A 140 8.79 9.94 -0.30
C GLN A 140 8.72 8.86 -1.36
N TRP A 141 7.96 7.79 -1.09
CA TRP A 141 7.80 6.66 -1.99
C TRP A 141 7.15 7.06 -3.33
N LEU A 142 6.11 7.90 -3.32
CA LEU A 142 5.49 8.43 -4.54
C LEU A 142 6.46 9.33 -5.32
N THR A 143 7.28 10.11 -4.62
CA THR A 143 8.31 10.94 -5.25
C THR A 143 9.32 10.07 -6.00
N GLU A 144 9.80 8.98 -5.38
CA GLU A 144 10.73 8.03 -6.02
C GLU A 144 10.09 7.39 -7.24
N TRP A 145 8.83 6.95 -7.14
CA TRP A 145 8.10 6.40 -8.28
C TRP A 145 7.97 7.40 -9.44
N LEU A 146 7.57 8.64 -9.16
CA LEU A 146 7.43 9.69 -10.18
C LEU A 146 8.76 10.04 -10.86
N GLN A 147 9.88 9.82 -10.18
CA GLN A 147 11.23 10.00 -10.71
C GLN A 147 11.76 8.77 -11.46
N GLY A 148 11.00 7.67 -11.52
CA GLY A 148 11.44 6.40 -12.10
C GLY A 148 12.48 5.66 -11.25
N ALA A 149 12.56 5.98 -9.96
CA ALA A 149 13.47 5.38 -8.98
C ALA A 149 12.76 4.39 -8.03
N ALA A 150 11.49 4.05 -8.30
CA ALA A 150 10.75 3.07 -7.50
C ALA A 150 11.49 1.73 -7.46
N HIS A 151 11.51 1.13 -6.26
CA HIS A 151 12.20 -0.14 -6.06
C HIS A 151 11.36 -1.31 -6.58
N GLU A 152 11.92 -2.06 -7.53
CA GLU A 152 11.30 -3.29 -8.05
C GLU A 152 11.72 -4.56 -7.29
N GLY A 153 12.64 -4.44 -6.32
CA GLY A 153 13.20 -5.53 -5.54
C GLY A 153 12.94 -5.43 -4.03
N PRO A 154 13.62 -6.24 -3.20
CA PRO A 154 13.55 -6.12 -1.74
C PRO A 154 14.06 -4.75 -1.28
N TYR A 155 13.32 -4.07 -0.41
CA TYR A 155 13.67 -2.72 0.02
C TYR A 155 14.96 -2.72 0.86
N PRO A 156 16.02 -2.00 0.45
CA PRO A 156 17.32 -2.02 1.13
C PRO A 156 17.30 -1.33 2.50
N LEU A 157 16.29 -0.47 2.74
CA LEU A 157 16.08 0.27 3.99
C LEU A 157 15.16 -0.45 4.98
N ARG A 158 14.76 -1.67 4.66
CA ARG A 158 13.88 -2.47 5.52
C ARG A 158 14.53 -2.68 6.89
N ALA A 159 13.77 -2.41 7.96
CA ALA A 159 14.22 -2.73 9.30
C ALA A 159 14.48 -4.24 9.42
N PRO A 160 15.66 -4.67 9.90
CA PRO A 160 15.93 -6.09 10.11
C PRO A 160 14.97 -6.64 11.16
N ALA A 161 14.58 -7.90 11.00
CA ALA A 161 13.93 -8.63 12.08
C ALA A 161 14.85 -8.57 13.31
N ASP A 162 14.27 -8.35 14.48
CA ASP A 162 14.95 -8.61 15.74
C ASP A 162 15.48 -10.04 15.74
N SER A 163 16.63 -10.24 16.38
CA SER A 163 17.56 -11.35 16.17
C SER A 163 17.06 -12.77 16.53
N GLU A 164 15.75 -12.99 16.61
CA GLU A 164 15.10 -14.28 16.88
C GLU A 164 14.85 -15.12 15.60
N CYS A 165 15.51 -14.77 14.49
CA CYS A 165 15.57 -15.61 13.28
C CYS A 165 16.59 -16.76 13.43
N ALA A 166 16.30 -17.71 14.31
CA ALA A 166 16.92 -19.03 14.24
C ALA A 166 16.11 -19.88 13.24
N ASN A 167 16.62 -20.03 12.01
CA ASN A 167 16.12 -21.08 11.12
C ASN A 167 16.20 -22.44 11.85
N PRO A 168 15.13 -23.25 11.91
CA PRO A 168 15.29 -24.67 12.23
C PRO A 168 16.08 -25.40 11.13
#